data_AF-A0A932KU72-F1
#
_entry.id   AF-A0A932KU72-F1
#
_cell.length_a   1.000
_cell.length_b   1.000
_cell.length_c   1.000
_cell.angle_alpha   90.00
_cell.angle_beta   90.00
_cell.angle_gamma   90.00
#
_symmetry.space_group_name_H-M   'P 1'
#
loop_
_entity.id
_entity.type
_entity.pdbx_description
1 polymer ?
#
loop_
_entity_poly.entity_id
_entity_poly.type
_entity_poly.pdbx_seq_one_letter_code
_entity_poly.pdbx_strand_id
1 'polypeptide(L)'
;TRGRPSASLFLAALFLLSLISTSRSAMAGMALGLIVLTYASFYPAAARRMLMILVLSGMVLTVPLFLVIPKLPSEVTNMIFSSARARLGIWYYTARHVEEAPFFGHGLDASRGTQNEVKANEIPWMKARRGVISLHPHNIFLQLWLDFGLVGVTLWGGLLLLLLRATRRLEAALQPYALGAFTCGLTMLSVTFSPVQAWWSAGFVVTAALFLMLAQNRSSKY
;
A
#
# COMPACT_ATOMS: atom_id res chain seq x y z
N THR A 1 -1.63 29.97 -17.93
CA THR A 1 -2.49 29.03 -18.69
C THR A 1 -3.78 28.83 -17.92
N ARG A 2 -4.90 29.41 -18.37
CA ARG A 2 -6.20 29.33 -17.67
C ARG A 2 -6.77 27.91 -17.84
N GLY A 3 -6.72 27.10 -16.77
CA GLY A 3 -7.43 25.82 -16.73
C GLY A 3 -8.93 26.05 -16.94
N ARG A 4 -9.56 25.26 -17.82
CA ARG A 4 -11.00 25.37 -18.08
C ARG A 4 -11.73 25.05 -16.77
N PRO A 5 -12.58 25.95 -16.23
CA PRO A 5 -13.21 25.79 -14.92
C PRO A 5 -14.03 24.49 -14.80
N SER A 6 -14.50 23.95 -15.92
CA SER A 6 -15.18 22.65 -16.02
C SER A 6 -14.32 21.46 -15.56
N ALA A 7 -13.01 21.47 -15.83
CA ALA A 7 -12.12 20.37 -15.43
C ALA A 7 -11.88 20.37 -13.92
N SER A 8 -11.66 21.55 -13.33
CA SER A 8 -11.49 21.70 -11.88
C SER A 8 -12.76 21.35 -11.12
N LEU A 9 -13.93 21.75 -11.63
CA LEU A 9 -15.24 21.39 -11.05
C LEU A 9 -15.49 19.88 -11.14
N PHE A 10 -15.13 19.25 -12.26
CA PHE A 10 -15.25 17.80 -12.43
C PHE A 10 -14.35 17.03 -11.44
N LEU A 11 -13.09 17.45 -11.28
CA LEU A 11 -12.17 16.83 -10.31
C LEU A 11 -12.62 17.04 -8.86
N ALA A 12 -13.14 18.23 -8.53
CA ALA A 12 -13.73 18.51 -7.23
C ALA A 12 -14.97 17.65 -6.97
N ALA A 13 -15.84 17.46 -7.97
CA ALA A 13 -16.99 16.58 -7.88
C ALA A 13 -16.58 15.11 -7.69
N LEU A 14 -15.57 14.62 -8.42
CA LEU A 14 -15.03 13.27 -8.22
C LEU A 14 -14.45 13.07 -6.82
N PHE A 15 -13.73 14.07 -6.30
CA PHE A 15 -13.23 14.06 -4.93
C PHE A 15 -14.38 14.01 -3.91
N LEU A 16 -15.39 14.87 -4.05
CA LEU A 16 -16.56 14.84 -3.16
C LEU A 16 -17.33 13.52 -3.24
N LEU A 17 -17.54 12.97 -4.44
CA LEU A 17 -18.18 11.67 -4.63
C LEU A 17 -17.39 10.54 -3.96
N SER A 18 -16.06 10.61 -3.99
CA SER A 18 -15.23 9.61 -3.32
C SER A 18 -15.23 9.73 -1.79
N LEU A 19 -15.52 10.90 -1.22
CA LEU A 19 -15.77 11.06 0.22
C LEU A 19 -17.15 10.52 0.64
N ILE A 20 -18.11 10.49 -0.29
CA ILE A 20 -19.43 9.89 -0.11
C ILE A 20 -19.38 8.37 -0.31
N SER A 21 -18.28 7.83 -0.88
CA SER A 21 -18.06 6.40 -1.02
C SER A 21 -18.01 5.70 0.35
N THR A 22 -18.59 4.50 0.43
CA THR A 22 -18.51 3.63 1.62
C THR A 22 -17.12 3.03 1.84
N SER A 23 -16.16 3.26 0.94
CA SER A 23 -14.82 2.68 0.99
C SER A 23 -13.90 3.44 1.96
N ARG A 24 -13.79 2.91 3.19
CA ARG A 24 -12.87 3.44 4.23
C ARG A 24 -11.41 3.50 3.78
N SER A 25 -10.99 2.59 2.90
CA SER A 25 -9.64 2.57 2.31
C SER A 25 -9.41 3.73 1.35
N ALA A 26 -10.40 4.09 0.53
CA ALA A 26 -10.29 5.22 -0.36
C ALA A 26 -10.24 6.53 0.42
N MET A 27 -11.10 6.68 1.43
CA MET A 27 -11.08 7.84 2.33
C MET A 27 -9.73 8.00 3.03
N ALA A 28 -9.17 6.92 3.57
CA ALA A 28 -7.85 6.94 4.20
C ALA A 28 -6.73 7.32 3.22
N GLY A 29 -6.75 6.73 2.01
CA GLY A 29 -5.78 7.06 0.96
C GLY A 29 -5.83 8.53 0.55
N MET A 30 -7.03 9.09 0.41
CA MET A 30 -7.20 10.50 0.09
C MET A 30 -6.77 11.42 1.22
N ALA A 31 -7.14 11.11 2.46
CA ALA A 31 -6.75 11.90 3.62
C ALA A 31 -5.21 11.93 3.76
N LEU A 32 -4.55 10.77 3.75
CA LEU A 32 -3.09 10.69 3.84
C LEU A 32 -2.41 11.30 2.61
N GLY A 33 -2.97 11.11 1.42
CA GLY A 33 -2.51 11.73 0.19
C GLY A 33 -2.55 13.27 0.26
N LEU A 34 -3.62 13.84 0.79
CA LEU A 34 -3.78 15.28 0.97
C LEU A 34 -2.82 15.84 2.03
N ILE A 35 -2.62 15.11 3.14
CA ILE A 35 -1.63 15.46 4.17
C ILE A 35 -0.23 15.51 3.56
N VAL A 36 0.17 14.48 2.81
CA VAL A 36 1.50 14.44 2.17
C VAL A 36 1.62 15.48 1.07
N LEU A 37 0.57 15.73 0.27
CA LEU A 37 0.56 16.80 -0.72
C LEU A 37 0.81 18.15 -0.04
N THR A 38 0.06 18.45 1.01
CA THR A 38 0.19 19.72 1.76
C THR A 38 1.59 19.87 2.33
N TYR A 39 2.12 18.82 2.97
CA TYR A 39 3.48 18.83 3.50
C TYR A 39 4.55 18.99 2.39
N ALA A 40 4.37 18.28 1.26
CA ALA A 40 5.28 18.32 0.12
C ALA A 40 5.24 19.66 -0.63
N SER A 41 4.16 20.44 -0.54
CA SER A 41 4.10 21.81 -1.09
C SER A 41 5.11 22.75 -0.45
N PHE A 42 5.48 22.49 0.80
CA PHE A 42 6.52 23.25 1.52
C PHE A 42 7.87 22.52 1.54
N TYR A 43 7.85 21.19 1.66
CA TYR A 43 9.06 20.38 1.88
C TYR A 43 9.14 19.14 0.97
N PRO A 44 9.20 19.30 -0.37
CA PRO A 44 9.09 18.17 -1.30
C PRO A 44 10.24 17.16 -1.17
N ALA A 45 11.45 17.62 -0.84
CA ALA A 45 12.60 16.74 -0.62
C ALA A 45 12.45 15.90 0.66
N ALA A 46 11.96 16.51 1.75
CA ALA A 46 11.74 15.83 3.02
C ALA A 46 10.59 14.81 2.90
N ALA A 47 9.47 15.22 2.29
CA ALA A 47 8.34 14.33 2.02
C ALA A 47 8.75 13.09 1.21
N ARG A 48 9.54 13.28 0.15
CA ARG A 48 10.07 12.15 -0.64
C ARG A 48 10.96 11.23 0.18
N ARG A 49 11.89 11.77 0.97
CA ARG A 49 12.78 10.97 1.83
C ARG A 49 11.98 10.16 2.84
N MET A 50 11.00 10.79 3.49
CA MET A 50 10.07 10.13 4.41
C MET A 50 9.34 8.97 3.72
N LEU A 51 8.77 9.18 2.52
CA LEU A 51 8.10 8.11 1.77
C LEU A 51 9.05 6.98 1.38
N MET A 52 10.28 7.29 0.97
CA MET A 52 11.29 6.27 0.66
C MET A 52 11.64 5.42 1.89
N ILE A 53 11.80 6.06 3.06
CA ILE A 53 12.03 5.36 4.32
C ILE A 53 10.82 4.49 4.67
N LEU A 54 9.60 5.01 4.56
CA LEU A 54 8.38 4.25 4.83
C LEU A 54 8.24 3.03 3.93
N VAL A 55 8.52 3.17 2.63
CA VAL A 55 8.52 2.04 1.68
C VAL A 55 9.58 1.00 2.08
N LEU A 56 10.82 1.42 2.35
CA LEU A 56 11.89 0.50 2.75
C LEU A 56 11.57 -0.21 4.07
N SER A 57 11.11 0.53 5.07
CA SER A 57 10.68 -0.01 6.36
C SER A 57 9.53 -1.00 6.17
N GLY A 58 8.54 -0.68 5.32
CA GLY A 58 7.45 -1.59 4.98
C GLY A 58 7.96 -2.88 4.32
N MET A 59 8.89 -2.79 3.37
CA MET A 59 9.46 -3.96 2.69
C MET A 59 10.27 -4.85 3.64
N VAL A 60 11.04 -4.28 4.56
CA VAL A 60 11.96 -5.04 5.43
C VAL A 60 11.30 -5.49 6.73
N LEU A 61 10.55 -4.60 7.39
CA LEU A 61 10.07 -4.83 8.75
C LEU A 61 8.74 -5.59 8.80
N THR A 62 7.99 -5.67 7.69
CA THR A 62 6.65 -6.25 7.69
C THR A 62 6.61 -7.69 8.22
N VAL A 63 7.48 -8.58 7.72
CA VAL A 63 7.52 -9.98 8.18
C VAL A 63 7.91 -10.09 9.66
N PRO A 64 9.07 -9.56 10.11
CA PRO A 64 9.46 -9.69 11.52
C PRO A 64 8.48 -8.99 12.47
N LEU A 65 7.86 -7.87 12.07
CA LEU A 65 6.84 -7.18 12.85
C LEU A 65 5.62 -8.08 13.12
N PHE A 66 5.21 -8.89 12.15
CA PHE A 66 4.05 -9.75 12.32
C PHE A 66 4.36 -11.09 12.99
N LEU A 67 5.60 -11.56 12.92
CA LEU A 67 6.04 -12.74 13.68
C LEU A 67 6.10 -12.51 15.20
N VAL A 68 6.23 -11.26 15.67
CA VAL A 68 6.23 -10.95 17.10
C VAL A 68 4.83 -10.79 17.71
N ILE A 69 3.76 -10.80 16.90
CA ILE A 69 2.39 -10.60 17.36
C ILE A 69 1.95 -11.54 18.49
N PRO A 70 2.24 -12.86 18.47
CA PRO A 70 1.86 -13.76 19.57
C PRO A 70 2.54 -13.44 20.91
N LYS A 71 3.63 -12.65 20.88
CA LYS A 71 4.37 -12.23 22.08
C LYS A 71 3.78 -10.98 22.73
N LEU A 72 2.78 -10.35 22.11
CA LEU A 72 2.13 -9.16 22.67
C LEU A 72 1.31 -9.52 23.92
N PRO A 73 1.34 -8.69 24.98
CA PRO A 73 0.51 -8.89 26.16
C PRO A 73 -0.99 -8.91 25.83
N SER A 74 -1.76 -9.71 26.58
CA SER A 74 -3.20 -9.84 26.40
C SER A 74 -3.93 -8.49 26.50
N GLU A 75 -3.45 -7.61 27.38
CA GLU A 75 -3.99 -6.28 27.64
C GLU A 75 -3.94 -5.43 26.37
N VAL A 76 -2.82 -5.47 25.65
CA VAL A 76 -2.63 -4.75 24.38
C VAL A 76 -3.57 -5.32 23.31
N THR A 77 -3.63 -6.64 23.17
CA THR A 77 -4.47 -7.28 22.15
C THR A 77 -5.97 -7.10 22.40
N ASN A 78 -6.38 -6.99 23.66
CA ASN A 78 -7.78 -6.77 24.06
C ASN A 78 -8.25 -5.33 23.79
N MET A 79 -7.35 -4.34 23.82
CA MET A 79 -7.64 -2.95 23.44
C MET A 79 -7.87 -2.76 21.93
N ILE A 80 -7.41 -3.70 21.11
CA ILE A 80 -7.56 -3.64 19.65
C ILE A 80 -8.97 -4.06 19.26
N PHE A 81 -9.64 -3.27 18.41
CA PHE A 81 -10.96 -3.59 17.86
C PHE A 81 -10.98 -4.98 17.20
N SER A 82 -12.11 -5.68 17.32
CA SER A 82 -12.26 -7.08 16.90
C SER A 82 -11.84 -7.36 15.44
N SER A 83 -12.12 -6.44 14.52
CA SER A 83 -11.75 -6.54 13.11
C SER A 83 -10.24 -6.45 12.88
N ALA A 84 -9.55 -5.55 13.60
CA ALA A 84 -8.10 -5.43 13.54
C ALA A 84 -7.41 -6.64 14.19
N ARG A 85 -7.97 -7.17 15.28
CA ARG A 85 -7.46 -8.38 15.95
C ARG A 85 -7.52 -9.62 15.03
N ALA A 86 -8.58 -9.74 14.23
CA ALA A 86 -8.68 -10.81 13.23
C ALA A 86 -7.60 -10.68 12.14
N ARG A 87 -7.31 -9.45 11.68
CA ARG A 87 -6.24 -9.20 10.69
C ARG A 87 -4.86 -9.50 11.24
N LEU A 88 -4.57 -9.18 12.50
CA LEU A 88 -3.31 -9.55 13.14
C LEU A 88 -3.04 -11.05 13.09
N GLY A 89 -4.09 -11.86 13.28
CA GLY A 89 -3.99 -13.32 13.12
C GLY A 89 -3.63 -13.72 11.69
N ILE A 90 -4.35 -13.18 10.70
CA ILE A 90 -4.05 -13.43 9.28
C ILE A 90 -2.61 -13.02 8.94
N TRP A 91 -2.17 -11.86 9.41
CA TRP A 91 -0.83 -11.32 9.15
C TRP A 91 0.27 -12.18 9.77
N TYR A 92 0.08 -12.63 11.01
CA TYR A 92 1.01 -13.57 11.64
C TYR A 92 1.12 -14.86 10.83
N TYR A 93 0.00 -15.50 10.49
CA TYR A 93 0.06 -16.76 9.73
C TYR A 93 0.63 -16.56 8.33
N THR A 94 0.33 -15.44 7.67
CA THR A 94 0.95 -15.09 6.38
C THR A 94 2.46 -14.95 6.54
N ALA A 95 2.93 -14.27 7.58
CA ALA A 95 4.35 -14.11 7.86
C ALA A 95 5.03 -15.46 8.14
N ARG A 96 4.36 -16.40 8.82
CA ARG A 96 4.85 -17.77 9.01
C ARG A 96 4.99 -18.54 7.68
N HIS A 97 4.01 -18.41 6.78
CA HIS A 97 4.12 -19.04 5.45
C HIS A 97 5.25 -18.42 4.63
N VAL A 98 5.51 -17.12 4.77
CA VAL A 98 6.67 -16.48 4.11
C VAL A 98 7.99 -17.13 4.53
N GLU A 99 8.13 -17.59 5.78
CA GLU A 99 9.36 -18.26 6.26
C GLU A 99 9.62 -19.60 5.55
N GLU A 100 8.61 -20.22 4.93
CA GLU A 100 8.75 -21.49 4.20
C GLU A 100 9.38 -21.31 2.81
N ALA A 101 9.16 -20.14 2.18
CA ALA A 101 9.69 -19.81 0.85
C ALA A 101 10.20 -18.35 0.78
N PRO A 102 11.18 -17.94 1.60
CA PRO A 102 11.51 -16.53 1.80
C PRO A 102 12.16 -15.86 0.58
N PHE A 103 12.77 -16.62 -0.33
CA PHE A 103 13.48 -16.06 -1.47
C PHE A 103 12.59 -15.82 -2.69
N PHE A 104 11.79 -16.81 -3.06
CA PHE A 104 10.97 -16.81 -4.27
C PHE A 104 9.47 -16.74 -4.02
N GLY A 105 9.03 -16.86 -2.77
CA GLY A 105 7.62 -16.94 -2.42
C GLY A 105 6.95 -18.24 -2.90
N HIS A 106 5.63 -18.24 -2.82
CA HIS A 106 4.76 -19.38 -3.10
C HIS A 106 4.07 -19.31 -4.47
N GLY A 107 4.40 -18.29 -5.27
CA GLY A 107 3.79 -18.04 -6.57
C GLY A 107 2.62 -17.06 -6.53
N LEU A 108 2.18 -16.63 -7.72
CA LEU A 108 1.13 -15.62 -7.87
C LEU A 108 -0.17 -16.09 -7.21
N ASP A 109 -0.75 -15.22 -6.37
CA ASP A 109 -2.04 -15.46 -5.73
C ASP A 109 -2.05 -16.68 -4.78
N ALA A 110 -0.91 -16.96 -4.15
CA ALA A 110 -0.74 -18.07 -3.20
C ALA A 110 -1.77 -18.04 -2.06
N SER A 111 -2.28 -16.85 -1.72
CA SER A 111 -3.36 -16.65 -0.74
C SER A 111 -4.64 -17.45 -1.01
N ARG A 112 -4.91 -17.84 -2.26
CA ARG A 112 -6.09 -18.65 -2.62
C ARG A 112 -5.88 -20.15 -2.40
N GLY A 113 -4.65 -20.64 -2.52
CA GLY A 113 -4.32 -22.06 -2.35
C GLY A 113 -4.28 -22.49 -0.88
N THR A 114 -3.99 -21.56 0.03
CA THR A 114 -3.68 -21.85 1.44
C THR A 114 -4.86 -21.66 2.39
N GLN A 115 -6.08 -21.51 1.84
CA GLN A 115 -7.30 -21.27 2.64
C GLN A 115 -7.54 -22.39 3.67
N ASN A 116 -7.23 -23.65 3.33
CA ASN A 116 -7.59 -24.83 4.14
C ASN A 116 -6.56 -25.27 5.19
N GLU A 117 -5.39 -24.62 5.30
CA GLU A 117 -4.24 -25.21 6.01
C GLU A 117 -3.99 -24.61 7.40
N VAL A 118 -4.55 -23.44 7.71
CA VAL A 118 -4.20 -22.72 8.94
C VAL A 118 -5.07 -23.14 10.12
N LYS A 119 -4.53 -24.01 10.97
CA LYS A 119 -5.13 -24.32 12.28
C LYS A 119 -4.95 -23.11 13.20
N ALA A 120 -6.05 -22.45 13.57
CA ALA A 120 -6.11 -21.25 14.43
C ALA A 120 -5.59 -21.44 15.88
N ASN A 121 -4.80 -22.49 16.13
CA ASN A 121 -4.47 -23.03 17.44
C ASN A 121 -3.27 -22.32 18.08
N GLU A 122 -2.44 -21.63 17.28
CA GLU A 122 -1.21 -20.97 17.76
C GLU A 122 -1.47 -19.62 18.44
N ILE A 123 -2.62 -18.99 18.19
CA ILE A 123 -2.95 -17.67 18.75
C ILE A 123 -4.10 -17.80 19.76
N PRO A 124 -3.89 -17.48 21.06
CA PRO A 124 -4.88 -17.70 22.13
C PRO A 124 -6.26 -17.11 21.84
N TRP A 125 -6.33 -15.90 21.30
CA TRP A 125 -7.61 -15.22 20.98
C TRP A 125 -8.23 -15.68 19.66
N MET A 126 -7.52 -16.46 18.84
CA MET A 126 -8.07 -17.07 17.62
C MET A 126 -8.51 -18.52 17.81
N LYS A 127 -8.15 -19.16 18.94
CA LYS A 127 -8.62 -20.53 19.28
C LYS A 127 -10.14 -20.68 19.26
N ALA A 128 -10.88 -19.60 19.53
CA ALA A 128 -12.34 -19.59 19.46
C ALA A 128 -12.89 -19.50 18.02
N ARG A 129 -12.09 -19.02 17.05
CA ARG A 129 -12.44 -19.01 15.63
C ARG A 129 -12.11 -20.38 15.04
N ARG A 130 -13.00 -21.35 15.25
CA ARG A 130 -12.99 -22.63 14.52
C ARG A 130 -13.30 -22.34 13.05
N GLY A 131 -12.33 -22.48 12.16
CA GLY A 131 -12.55 -22.34 10.71
C GLY A 131 -11.30 -22.05 9.89
N VAL A 132 -11.44 -22.35 8.59
CA VAL A 132 -10.55 -22.04 7.46
C VAL A 132 -10.25 -20.53 7.46
N ILE A 133 -8.99 -20.15 7.65
CA ILE A 133 -8.56 -18.75 7.57
C ILE A 133 -8.03 -18.52 6.16
N SER A 134 -8.75 -17.73 5.38
CA SER A 134 -8.21 -17.22 4.11
C SER A 134 -6.98 -16.36 4.42
N LEU A 135 -5.82 -16.77 3.92
CA LEU A 135 -4.53 -16.07 4.03
C LEU A 135 -4.47 -14.87 3.09
N HIS A 136 -5.50 -14.04 3.12
CA HIS A 136 -5.55 -12.82 2.34
C HIS A 136 -5.18 -11.65 3.23
N PRO A 137 -3.89 -11.25 3.28
CA PRO A 137 -3.40 -10.32 4.29
C PRO A 137 -3.97 -8.92 4.15
N HIS A 138 -4.64 -8.50 3.07
CA HIS A 138 -5.05 -7.09 2.91
C HIS A 138 -3.91 -6.10 3.21
N ASN A 139 -2.68 -6.50 2.87
CA ASN A 139 -1.44 -5.79 3.15
C ASN A 139 -0.48 -6.13 2.01
N ILE A 140 -0.23 -5.15 1.15
CA ILE A 140 0.61 -5.32 -0.04
C ILE A 140 2.00 -5.86 0.29
N PHE A 141 2.61 -5.43 1.38
CA PHE A 141 3.97 -5.84 1.74
C PHE A 141 4.00 -7.34 2.06
N LEU A 142 3.06 -7.83 2.86
CA LEU A 142 2.92 -9.25 3.14
C LEU A 142 2.57 -10.05 1.89
N GLN A 143 1.69 -9.54 1.03
CA GLN A 143 1.32 -10.21 -0.21
C GLN A 143 2.53 -10.38 -1.14
N LEU A 144 3.36 -9.34 -1.28
CA LEU A 144 4.58 -9.41 -2.11
C LEU A 144 5.58 -10.43 -1.57
N TRP A 145 5.76 -10.47 -0.25
CA TRP A 145 6.57 -11.50 0.40
C TRP A 145 6.01 -12.90 0.18
N LEU A 146 4.69 -13.09 0.34
CA LEU A 146 4.03 -14.38 0.18
C LEU A 146 4.16 -14.89 -1.26
N ASP A 147 3.85 -14.06 -2.25
CA ASP A 147 3.78 -14.48 -3.64
C ASP A 147 5.16 -14.62 -4.28
N PHE A 148 6.11 -13.74 -3.93
CA PHE A 148 7.37 -13.58 -4.67
C PHE A 148 8.64 -13.52 -3.80
N GLY A 149 8.52 -13.59 -2.48
CA GLY A 149 9.64 -13.55 -1.55
C GLY A 149 10.52 -12.30 -1.68
N LEU A 150 11.77 -12.44 -1.25
CA LEU A 150 12.78 -11.38 -1.29
C LEU A 150 12.99 -10.82 -2.70
N VAL A 151 12.94 -11.67 -3.73
CA VAL A 151 13.12 -11.23 -5.14
C VAL A 151 12.02 -10.25 -5.52
N GLY A 152 10.75 -10.62 -5.34
CA GLY A 152 9.65 -9.72 -5.69
C GLY A 152 9.62 -8.46 -4.84
N VAL A 153 9.86 -8.58 -3.53
CA VAL A 153 9.94 -7.43 -2.62
C VAL A 153 11.03 -6.44 -3.02
N THR A 154 12.19 -6.95 -3.45
CA THR A 154 13.29 -6.11 -3.94
C THR A 154 12.92 -5.42 -5.26
N LEU A 155 12.32 -6.13 -6.21
CA LEU A 155 11.92 -5.57 -7.50
C LEU A 155 10.81 -4.52 -7.34
N TRP A 156 9.76 -4.82 -6.58
CA TRP A 156 8.67 -3.90 -6.30
C TRP A 156 9.12 -2.71 -5.45
N GLY A 157 9.92 -2.94 -4.41
CA GLY A 157 10.53 -1.89 -3.63
C GLY A 157 11.40 -0.96 -4.51
N GLY A 158 12.23 -1.54 -5.37
CA GLY A 158 13.02 -0.82 -6.35
C GLY A 158 12.16 0.05 -7.27
N LEU A 159 11.08 -0.51 -7.84
CA LEU A 159 10.14 0.23 -8.68
C LEU A 159 9.52 1.42 -7.92
N LEU A 160 9.01 1.22 -6.71
CA LEU A 160 8.42 2.28 -5.89
C LEU A 160 9.42 3.39 -5.56
N LEU A 161 10.66 3.02 -5.24
CA LEU A 161 11.74 3.99 -4.98
C LEU A 161 12.14 4.74 -6.25
N LEU A 162 12.17 4.08 -7.41
CA LEU A 162 12.41 4.73 -8.70
C LEU A 162 11.29 5.71 -9.05
N LEU A 163 10.03 5.36 -8.82
CA LEU A 163 8.90 6.28 -9.01
C LEU A 163 9.02 7.51 -8.10
N LEU A 164 9.34 7.32 -6.82
CA LEU A 164 9.59 8.43 -5.88
C LEU A 164 10.76 9.31 -6.34
N ARG A 165 11.86 8.72 -6.82
CA ARG A 165 13.00 9.47 -7.37
C ARG A 165 12.62 10.21 -8.65
N ALA A 166 11.84 9.60 -9.53
CA ALA A 166 11.40 10.17 -10.80
C ALA A 166 10.56 11.43 -10.62
N THR A 167 9.87 11.60 -9.47
CA THR A 167 9.18 12.87 -9.15
C THR A 167 10.09 14.10 -9.20
N ARG A 168 11.41 13.95 -9.04
CA ARG A 168 12.37 15.07 -9.18
C ARG A 168 12.46 15.62 -10.60
N ARG A 169 12.07 14.83 -11.61
CA ARG A 169 12.08 15.25 -13.02
C ARG A 169 10.91 16.16 -13.35
N LEU A 170 9.85 16.13 -12.53
CA LEU A 170 8.70 17.01 -12.66
C LEU A 170 9.06 18.47 -12.29
N GLU A 171 8.32 19.40 -12.88
CA GLU A 171 8.32 20.80 -12.43
C GLU A 171 8.05 20.88 -10.93
N ALA A 172 8.67 21.84 -10.24
CA ALA A 172 8.56 21.97 -8.78
C ALA A 172 7.10 22.05 -8.31
N ALA A 173 6.25 22.75 -9.06
CA ALA A 173 4.82 22.87 -8.78
C ALA A 173 4.05 21.54 -8.87
N LEU A 174 4.55 20.55 -9.62
CA LEU A 174 3.88 19.26 -9.83
C LEU A 174 4.34 18.16 -8.86
N GLN A 175 5.49 18.33 -8.20
CA GLN A 175 6.04 17.31 -7.29
C GLN A 175 5.10 16.98 -6.11
N PRO A 176 4.46 17.95 -5.44
CA PRO A 176 3.56 17.66 -4.32
C PRO A 176 2.37 16.78 -4.74
N TYR A 177 1.82 17.03 -5.92
CA TYR A 177 0.71 16.25 -6.48
C TYR A 177 1.13 14.80 -6.76
N ALA A 178 2.33 14.59 -7.32
CA ALA A 178 2.85 13.25 -7.57
C ALA A 178 3.11 12.47 -6.27
N LEU A 179 3.66 13.14 -5.24
CA LEU A 179 3.91 12.52 -3.93
C LEU A 179 2.60 12.22 -3.18
N GLY A 180 1.60 13.10 -3.29
CA GLY A 180 0.26 12.86 -2.75
C GLY A 180 -0.45 11.69 -3.44
N ALA A 181 -0.39 11.62 -4.77
CA ALA A 181 -0.95 10.52 -5.56
C ALA A 181 -0.26 9.19 -5.22
N PHE A 182 1.07 9.18 -5.11
CA PHE A 182 1.83 8.02 -4.67
C PHE A 182 1.37 7.53 -3.28
N THR A 183 1.21 8.46 -2.34
CA THR A 183 0.77 8.16 -0.96
C THR A 183 -0.64 7.59 -0.94
N CYS A 184 -1.55 8.17 -1.72
CA CYS A 184 -2.91 7.66 -1.87
C CYS A 184 -2.90 6.22 -2.37
N GLY A 185 -2.17 5.95 -3.46
CA GLY A 185 -2.05 4.61 -4.03
C GLY A 185 -1.42 3.61 -3.06
N LEU A 186 -0.31 3.96 -2.40
CA LEU A 186 0.36 3.10 -1.44
C LEU A 186 -0.53 2.79 -0.23
N THR A 187 -1.28 3.78 0.26
CA THR A 187 -2.22 3.59 1.37
C THR A 187 -3.30 2.61 0.97
N MET A 188 -3.91 2.80 -0.20
CA MET A 188 -4.96 1.91 -0.71
C MET A 188 -4.43 0.48 -0.87
N LEU A 189 -3.23 0.31 -1.44
CA LEU A 189 -2.56 -0.98 -1.55
C LEU A 189 -2.31 -1.65 -0.19
N SER A 190 -2.02 -0.86 0.84
CA SER A 190 -1.72 -1.37 2.18
C SER A 190 -2.95 -1.86 2.96
N VAL A 191 -4.16 -1.64 2.43
CA VAL A 191 -5.42 -2.01 3.10
C VAL A 191 -6.41 -2.74 2.19
N THR A 192 -6.09 -2.92 0.91
CA THR A 192 -6.96 -3.52 -0.10
C THR A 192 -6.53 -4.95 -0.46
N PHE A 193 -7.41 -5.62 -1.20
CA PHE A 193 -7.21 -6.96 -1.73
C PHE A 193 -6.40 -6.92 -3.05
N SER A 194 -5.53 -7.92 -3.21
CA SER A 194 -4.65 -8.24 -4.38
C SER A 194 -4.31 -7.10 -5.37
N PRO A 195 -3.03 -6.67 -5.47
CA PRO A 195 -2.60 -5.56 -6.34
C PRO A 195 -2.73 -5.81 -7.85
N VAL A 196 -2.86 -7.08 -8.26
CA VAL A 196 -2.82 -7.50 -9.68
C VAL A 196 -4.16 -7.43 -10.39
N GLN A 197 -5.20 -6.93 -9.73
CA GLN A 197 -6.47 -6.69 -10.40
C GLN A 197 -6.33 -5.59 -11.45
N ALA A 198 -6.73 -5.91 -12.68
CA ALA A 198 -6.49 -5.10 -13.85
C ALA A 198 -6.95 -3.64 -13.70
N TRP A 199 -8.07 -3.39 -13.01
CA TRP A 199 -8.59 -2.03 -12.81
C TRP A 199 -7.71 -1.18 -11.88
N TRP A 200 -7.10 -1.77 -10.85
CA TRP A 200 -6.16 -1.05 -9.96
C TRP A 200 -4.85 -0.75 -10.67
N SER A 201 -4.29 -1.77 -11.34
CA SER A 201 -3.05 -1.63 -12.09
C SER A 201 -3.19 -0.58 -13.19
N ALA A 202 -4.33 -0.56 -13.90
CA ALA A 202 -4.64 0.47 -14.89
C ALA A 202 -4.65 1.88 -14.28
N GLY A 203 -5.27 2.08 -13.11
CA GLY A 203 -5.28 3.38 -12.42
C GLY A 203 -3.88 3.91 -12.10
N PHE A 204 -3.00 3.04 -11.57
CA PHE A 204 -1.61 3.40 -11.27
C PHE A 204 -0.81 3.69 -12.54
N VAL A 205 -0.95 2.86 -13.58
CA VAL A 205 -0.25 3.05 -14.86
C VAL A 205 -0.69 4.35 -15.52
N VAL A 206 -2.00 4.64 -15.57
CA VAL A 206 -2.53 5.89 -16.14
C VAL A 206 -2.00 7.10 -15.36
N THR A 207 -2.01 7.05 -14.03
CA THR A 207 -1.50 8.15 -13.20
C THR A 207 0.00 8.37 -13.44
N ALA A 208 0.80 7.30 -13.49
CA ALA A 208 2.22 7.39 -13.81
C ALA A 208 2.46 7.96 -15.22
N ALA A 209 1.70 7.50 -16.22
CA ALA A 209 1.79 7.98 -17.59
C ALA A 209 1.48 9.48 -17.71
N LEU A 210 0.44 9.97 -17.02
CA LEU A 210 0.11 11.39 -16.99
C LEU A 210 1.26 12.25 -16.43
N PHE A 211 1.89 11.82 -15.33
CA PHE A 211 3.06 12.52 -14.80
C PHE A 211 4.27 12.43 -15.73
N LEU A 212 4.49 11.32 -16.42
CA LEU A 212 5.56 11.18 -17.41
C LEU A 212 5.37 12.14 -18.60
N MET A 213 4.15 12.26 -19.12
CA MET A 213 3.82 13.22 -20.18
C MET A 213 4.09 14.67 -19.74
N LEU A 214 3.72 15.01 -18.50
CA LEU A 214 4.02 16.33 -17.92
C LEU A 214 5.53 16.56 -17.74
N ALA A 215 6.31 15.52 -17.42
CA ALA A 215 7.76 15.61 -17.34
C ALA A 215 8.41 15.85 -18.72
N GLN A 216 7.89 15.21 -19.77
CA GLN A 216 8.42 15.32 -21.14
C GLN A 216 8.14 16.69 -21.76
N ASN A 217 6.97 17.29 -21.52
CA ASN A 217 6.63 18.64 -21.99
C ASN A 217 7.57 19.75 -21.49
N ARG A 218 8.33 19.49 -20.42
CA ARG A 218 9.40 20.38 -19.95
C ARG A 218 10.66 20.27 -20.81
N SER A 219 10.98 19.06 -21.32
CA SER A 219 12.19 18.83 -22.12
C SER A 219 12.10 19.41 -23.53
N SER A 220 10.91 19.66 -24.07
CA SER A 220 10.73 20.26 -25.41
C SER A 220 10.65 21.78 -25.41
N LYS A 221 10.65 22.43 -24.24
CA LYS A 221 10.57 23.89 -24.09
C LYS A 221 11.94 24.56 -23.85
N TYR A 222 13.00 23.78 -23.89
CA TYR A 222 14.41 24.20 -23.87
C TYR A 222 15.13 23.51 -25.03
#